data_AF-A0A8T7D7R1-F1
#
_entry.id   AF-A0A8T7D7R1-F1
#
_cell.length_a   1.000
_cell.length_b   1.000
_cell.length_c   1.000
_cell.angle_alpha   90.00
_cell.angle_beta   90.00
_cell.angle_gamma   90.00
#
_symmetry.space_group_name_H-M   'P 1'
#
loop_
_entity.id
_entity.type
_entity.pdbx_description
1 polymer ?
#
loop_
_entity_poly.entity_id
_entity_poly.type
_entity_poly.pdbx_seq_one_letter_code
_entity_poly.pdbx_strand_id
1 'polypeptide(L)' 'GDDLLGIECKRTDTPRMTPSIRHALDALGLKNVIVLYPGTKRFPITERVTAVPIQAVAEGACLI' A
#
# COMPACT_ATOMS: atom_id res chain seq x y z
N GLY A 1 -16.81 -12.63 -2.65
CA GLY A 1 -15.41 -12.50 -2.21
C GLY A 1 -14.67 -11.94 -3.39
N ASP A 2 -14.85 -10.65 -3.61
CA ASP A 2 -14.66 -10.02 -4.94
C ASP A 2 -13.77 -8.77 -4.84
N ASP A 3 -13.18 -8.56 -3.66
CA ASP A 3 -12.40 -7.36 -3.37
C ASP A 3 -10.97 -7.52 -3.90
N LEU A 4 -10.60 -6.69 -4.88
CA LEU A 4 -9.25 -6.64 -5.42
C LEU A 4 -8.36 -5.75 -4.54
N LEU A 5 -7.13 -6.20 -4.26
CA LEU A 5 -6.13 -5.44 -3.52
C LEU A 5 -4.94 -5.12 -4.42
N GLY A 6 -4.40 -3.91 -4.31
CA GLY A 6 -3.17 -3.51 -4.99
C GLY A 6 -1.96 -3.56 -4.05
N ILE A 7 -0.80 -3.96 -4.57
CA ILE A 7 0.48 -3.85 -3.88
C ILE A 7 1.44 -3.04 -4.75
N GLU A 8 2.04 -2.00 -4.17
CA GLU A 8 3.05 -1.16 -4.84
C GLU A 8 4.32 -1.10 -3.98
N CYS A 9 5.47 -1.43 -4.55
CA CYS A 9 6.75 -1.31 -3.87
C CYS A 9 7.42 0.01 -4.25
N LYS A 10 7.83 0.82 -3.26
CA LYS A 10 8.59 2.05 -3.47
C LYS A 10 9.91 2.04 -2.73
N ARG A 11 10.99 2.46 -3.39
CA ARG A 11 12.31 2.72 -2.78
C ARG A 11 12.40 4.16 -2.27
N THR A 12 11.43 4.59 -1.46
CA THR A 12 11.39 5.90 -0.80
C THR A 12 11.01 5.71 0.66
N ASP A 13 11.60 6.48 1.57
CA ASP A 13 11.37 6.40 3.01
C ASP A 13 10.04 7.06 3.46
N THR A 14 9.46 7.91 2.62
CA THR A 14 8.22 8.65 2.92
C THR A 14 7.25 8.56 1.74
N PRO A 15 6.66 7.39 1.48
CA PRO A 15 5.68 7.23 0.41
C PRO A 15 4.46 8.14 0.64
N ARG A 16 3.97 8.74 -0.45
CA ARG A 16 2.80 9.61 -0.48
C ARG A 16 1.88 9.19 -1.61
N MET A 17 0.67 9.75 -1.59
CA MET A 17 -0.30 9.52 -2.65
C MET A 17 0.26 9.99 -4.00
N THR A 18 0.22 9.13 -5.01
CA THR A 18 0.62 9.45 -6.39
C THR A 18 -0.58 9.38 -7.33
N PRO A 19 -0.53 10.08 -8.49
CA PRO A 19 -1.55 9.92 -9.53
C PRO A 19 -1.72 8.46 -9.99
N SER A 20 -0.63 7.69 -10.08
CA SER A 20 -0.68 6.28 -10.47
C SER A 20 -1.51 5.41 -9.51
N ILE A 21 -1.31 5.55 -8.20
CA ILE A 21 -2.08 4.81 -7.19
C ILE A 21 -3.57 5.19 -7.27
N ARG A 22 -3.85 6.48 -7.49
CA ARG A 22 -5.23 6.98 -7.61
C ARG A 22 -5.93 6.34 -8.80
N HIS A 23 -5.29 6.38 -9.96
CA HIS A 23 -5.87 5.78 -11.17
C HIS A 23 -6.03 4.26 -11.03
N ALA A 24 -5.11 3.56 -10.37
CA ALA A 24 -5.22 2.12 -10.15
C ALA A 24 -6.43 1.75 -9.28
N LEU A 25 -6.72 2.52 -8.22
CA LEU A 25 -7.90 2.31 -7.38
C LEU A 25 -9.20 2.31 -8.19
N ASP A 26 -9.35 3.27 -9.10
CA ASP A 26 -10.59 3.46 -9.86
C ASP A 26 -10.63 2.55 -11.10
N ALA A 27 -9.55 2.49 -11.88
CA ALA A 27 -9.51 1.76 -13.14
C ALA A 27 -9.53 0.24 -12.96
N LEU A 28 -8.99 -0.27 -11.85
CA LEU A 28 -8.95 -1.70 -11.55
C LEU A 28 -9.97 -2.10 -10.49
N GLY A 29 -10.77 -1.17 -9.96
CA GLY A 29 -11.75 -1.46 -8.91
C GLY A 29 -11.13 -1.99 -7.61
N LEU A 30 -9.93 -1.51 -7.23
CA LEU A 30 -9.23 -2.00 -6.04
C LEU A 30 -9.88 -1.45 -4.78
N LYS A 31 -10.15 -2.30 -3.79
CA LYS A 31 -10.66 -1.88 -2.48
C LYS A 31 -9.62 -1.05 -1.72
N ASN A 32 -8.40 -1.57 -1.62
CA ASN A 32 -7.27 -0.93 -0.93
C ASN A 32 -5.96 -1.14 -1.71
N VAL A 33 -4.99 -0.25 -1.48
CA VAL A 33 -3.61 -0.39 -1.95
C VAL A 33 -2.64 -0.40 -0.77
N ILE A 34 -1.73 -1.38 -0.76
CA ILE A 34 -0.62 -1.49 0.19
C ILE A 34 0.65 -0.98 -0.50
N VAL A 35 1.29 0.04 0.08
CA VAL A 35 2.58 0.54 -0.39
C VAL A 35 3.71 -0.04 0.47
N LEU A 36 4.46 -1.00 -0.06
CA LEU A 36 5.64 -1.56 0.59
C LEU A 36 6.82 -0.59 0.44
N TYR A 37 7.49 -0.28 1.55
CA TYR A 37 8.56 0.71 1.57
C TYR A 37 9.65 0.37 2.61
N PRO A 38 10.87 0.93 2.48
CA PRO A 38 12.02 0.58 3.33
C PRO A 38 12.04 1.24 4.73
N GLY A 39 10.98 1.92 5.16
CA GLY A 39 10.91 2.48 6.52
C GLY A 39 10.45 1.47 7.55
N THR A 40 10.16 1.94 8.75
CA THR A 40 9.94 1.08 9.93
C THR A 40 8.54 1.17 10.53
N LYS A 41 7.65 2.01 9.99
CA LYS A 41 6.32 2.27 10.57
C LYS A 41 5.21 2.03 9.55
N ARG A 42 4.15 1.36 9.98
CA ARG A 42 2.90 1.38 9.22
C ARG A 42 2.22 2.74 9.41
N PHE A 43 1.73 3.34 8.32
CA PHE A 43 0.90 4.54 8.41
C PHE A 43 -0.09 4.65 7.24
N PRO A 44 -1.28 5.23 7.46
CA PRO A 44 -2.21 5.52 6.37
C PRO A 44 -1.67 6.67 5.52
N ILE A 45 -1.64 6.48 4.20
CA ILE A 45 -1.46 7.57 3.23
C ILE A 45 -2.81 8.24 2.99
N THR A 46 -3.85 7.42 2.83
CA THR A 46 -5.27 7.80 2.76
C THR A 46 -6.10 6.69 3.42
N GLU A 47 -7.43 6.83 3.47
CA GLU A 47 -8.34 5.80 3.98
C GLU A 47 -8.21 4.44 3.25
N ARG A 48 -7.91 4.47 1.93
CA ARG A 48 -7.82 3.27 1.09
C ARG A 48 -6.38 2.91 0.72
N VAL A 49 -5.37 3.63 1.22
CA VAL A 49 -3.97 3.41 0.88
C VAL A 49 -3.10 3.44 2.14
N THR A 50 -2.39 2.35 2.40
CA THR A 50 -1.57 2.19 3.61
C THR A 50 -0.12 1.91 3.24
N ALA A 51 0.82 2.65 3.83
CA ALA A 51 2.24 2.35 3.74
C ALA A 51 2.60 1.29 4.80
N VAL A 52 3.31 0.24 4.37
CA VAL A 52 3.72 -0.88 5.23
C VAL A 52 5.22 -1.16 5.07
N PRO A 53 5.98 -1.25 6.17
CA PRO A 53 7.38 -1.65 6.14
C PRO A 53 7.58 -2.99 5.45
N ILE A 54 8.59 -3.11 4.60
CA ILE A 54 8.91 -4.39 3.97
C ILE A 54 9.27 -5.48 4.99
N GLN A 55 9.84 -5.09 6.14
CA GLN A 55 10.16 -5.99 7.26
C GLN A 55 8.89 -6.64 7.83
N ALA A 56 7.75 -5.94 7.83
CA ALA A 56 6.49 -6.50 8.31
C ALA A 56 6.04 -7.71 7.47
N VAL A 57 6.38 -7.74 6.17
CA VAL A 57 6.13 -8.90 5.31
C VAL A 57 7.00 -10.08 5.73
N ALA A 58 8.29 -9.83 5.99
CA ALA A 58 9.23 -10.87 6.43
C ALA A 58 8.85 -11.47 7.79
N GLU A 59 8.22 -10.68 8.65
CA GLU A 59 7.71 -11.10 9.95
C GLU A 59 6.33 -11.79 9.89
N GLY A 60 5.73 -11.91 8.70
CA GLY A 60 4.42 -12.54 8.52
C GLY A 60 3.24 -11.69 9.03
N ALA A 61 3.42 -10.38 9.14
CA ALA A 61 2.37 -9.49 9.62
C ALA A 61 1.21 -9.36 8.60
N CYS A 62 -0.01 -9.19 9.11
CA CYS A 62 -1.18 -8.94 8.28
C CYS A 62 -1.04 -7.60 7.54
N LEU A 63 -1.19 -7.61 6.21
CA LEU A 63 -1.09 -6.41 5.34
C LEU A 63 -2.37 -5.60 5.26
N ILE A 64 -3.49 -6.18 5.71
CA ILE A 64 -4.84 -5.63 5.68
C ILE A 64 -5.27 -5.23 7.09
#